data_AF-A0A7S0A0V8-F1
#
_entry.id   AF-A0A7S0A0V8-F1
#
_cell.length_a   1.000
_cell.length_b   1.000
_cell.length_c   1.000
_cell.angle_alpha   90.00
_cell.angle_beta   90.00
_cell.angle_gamma   90.00
#
_symmetry.space_group_name_H-M   'P 1'
#
loop_
_entity.id
_entity.type
_entity.pdbx_description
1 polymer ?
#
loop_
_entity_poly.entity_id
_entity_poly.type
_entity_poly.pdbx_seq_one_letter_code
_entity_poly.pdbx_strand_id
1 'polypeptide(L)'
;REPGDPCSLAGPMSSLQHSRRCVRFDPNARDDRVLPGYVFSRREQRKPTREVAAPQEELINTDPEFVLSMEDETRVDWFQMALMQAAAGRLKALALYNVIERPHFATTKALKAMVLANLHLFSGKQQKKLTAVLSSNSGGAAADGASGGLAEQEAATCGERGRS
;
A
#
# COMPACT_ATOMS: atom_id res chain seq x y z
N ARG A 1 -7.23 20.55 42.70
CA ARG A 1 -8.11 19.34 42.73
C ARG A 1 -8.32 18.94 41.29
N GLU A 2 -7.59 18.01 40.68
CA GLU A 2 -6.65 16.98 41.16
C GLU A 2 -5.46 16.93 40.18
N PRO A 3 -4.20 16.93 40.64
CA PRO A 3 -3.01 16.65 39.82
C PRO A 3 -2.59 15.18 39.98
N GLY A 4 -2.25 14.48 38.89
CA GLY A 4 -1.91 13.05 38.98
C GLY A 4 -1.19 12.44 37.77
N ASP A 5 0.01 12.93 37.45
CA ASP A 5 1.12 12.10 36.92
C ASP A 5 2.23 12.20 37.98
N PRO A 6 2.92 11.11 38.40
CA PRO A 6 3.77 10.31 37.50
C PRO A 6 4.00 8.83 37.92
N CYS A 7 3.74 7.87 37.03
CA CYS A 7 4.27 6.51 37.21
C CYS A 7 5.78 6.48 36.93
N SER A 8 6.53 6.80 37.98
CA SER A 8 7.97 6.61 38.13
C SER A 8 8.20 5.20 38.67
N LEU A 9 8.66 4.28 37.81
CA LEU A 9 9.26 3.00 38.24
C LEU A 9 10.54 2.75 37.44
N ALA A 10 11.52 3.60 37.70
CA ALA A 10 12.91 3.31 37.44
C ALA A 10 13.38 2.20 38.40
N GLY A 11 13.39 0.95 37.93
CA GLY A 11 14.07 -0.14 38.61
C GLY A 11 15.57 -0.13 38.28
N PRO A 12 16.49 -0.13 39.26
CA PRO A 12 17.91 -0.31 38.99
C PRO A 12 18.19 -1.78 38.67
N MET A 13 18.44 -2.10 37.41
CA MET A 13 18.98 -3.40 37.02
C MET A 13 20.48 -3.46 37.35
N SER A 14 20.78 -3.79 38.60
CA SER A 14 22.09 -4.26 39.04
C SER A 14 22.26 -5.72 38.64
N SER A 15 23.15 -6.00 37.69
CA SER A 15 24.06 -7.16 37.70
C SER A 15 24.73 -7.33 36.34
N LEU A 16 25.94 -6.79 36.19
CA LEU A 16 26.93 -7.33 35.24
C LEU A 16 28.34 -6.95 35.70
N GLN A 17 28.66 -7.34 36.95
CA GLN A 17 30.04 -7.47 37.40
C GLN A 17 30.60 -8.85 37.01
N HIS A 18 30.66 -9.18 35.72
CA HIS A 18 31.30 -10.42 35.27
C HIS A 18 31.95 -10.26 33.90
N SER A 19 33.05 -9.49 33.84
CA SER A 19 33.98 -9.54 32.68
C SER A 19 35.36 -8.90 32.95
N ARG A 20 35.78 -8.74 34.21
CA ARG A 20 37.18 -8.31 34.52
C ARG A 20 38.23 -9.41 34.30
N ARG A 21 37.82 -10.56 33.74
CA ARG A 21 38.72 -11.63 33.27
C ARG A 21 38.73 -11.78 31.75
N CYS A 22 38.24 -10.77 31.01
CA CYS A 22 38.53 -10.67 29.58
C CYS A 22 40.02 -10.36 29.40
N VAL A 23 40.79 -11.44 29.33
CA VAL A 23 41.95 -11.65 28.46
C VAL A 23 42.88 -10.44 28.40
N ARG A 24 43.85 -10.41 29.32
CA ARG A 24 45.08 -9.66 29.05
C ARG A 24 45.72 -10.30 27.84
N PHE A 25 45.55 -9.65 26.70
CA PHE A 25 46.28 -9.92 25.48
C PHE A 25 47.75 -9.59 25.80
N ASP A 26 48.57 -10.60 26.09
CA ASP A 26 50.01 -10.43 26.22
C ASP A 26 50.61 -10.48 24.81
N PRO A 27 51.00 -9.34 24.20
CA PRO A 27 51.52 -9.32 22.83
C PRO A 27 52.88 -10.02 22.68
N ASN A 28 53.51 -10.42 23.79
CA ASN A 28 54.80 -11.12 23.83
C ASN A 28 54.69 -12.59 24.24
N ALA A 29 53.49 -13.07 24.62
CA ALA A 29 53.31 -14.47 24.97
C ALA A 29 53.25 -15.29 23.67
N ARG A 30 54.26 -16.14 23.45
CA ARG A 30 54.40 -17.05 22.29
C ARG A 30 53.37 -18.20 22.23
N ASP A 31 52.24 -18.08 22.94
CA ASP A 31 51.12 -19.03 22.85
C ASP A 31 50.09 -18.55 21.80
N ASP A 32 50.61 -18.12 20.66
CA ASP A 32 49.90 -18.04 19.37
C ASP A 32 49.63 -19.47 18.85
N ARG A 33 48.89 -20.26 19.65
CA ARG A 33 48.01 -21.29 19.07
C ARG A 33 46.79 -20.56 18.51
N VAL A 34 47.05 -19.69 17.54
CA VAL A 34 46.07 -19.19 16.60
C VAL A 34 45.65 -20.41 15.80
N LEU A 35 44.74 -21.22 16.35
CA LEU A 35 43.81 -21.94 15.49
C LEU A 35 43.26 -20.86 14.54
N PRO A 36 43.33 -21.03 13.21
CA PRO A 36 42.79 -20.05 12.27
C PRO A 36 41.38 -19.74 12.71
N GLY A 37 41.22 -18.56 13.30
CA GLY A 37 40.10 -18.23 14.16
C GLY A 37 38.88 -18.11 13.27
N TYR A 38 38.11 -19.19 13.18
CA TYR A 38 36.81 -19.15 12.55
C TYR A 38 35.91 -18.33 13.47
N VAL A 39 35.89 -17.02 13.26
CA VAL A 39 35.03 -16.08 13.98
C VAL A 39 33.62 -16.29 13.47
N PHE A 40 32.91 -17.24 14.06
CA PHE A 40 31.47 -17.37 13.86
C PHE A 40 30.79 -16.14 14.48
N SER A 41 30.22 -15.28 13.62
CA SER A 41 29.33 -14.21 14.08
C SER A 41 28.19 -14.84 14.89
N ARG A 42 28.14 -14.53 16.20
CA ARG A 42 27.01 -14.93 17.07
C ARG A 42 25.74 -14.13 16.79
N ARG A 43 25.80 -13.14 15.91
CA ARG A 43 24.59 -12.46 15.44
C ARG A 43 23.93 -13.37 14.43
N GLU A 44 22.93 -14.12 14.88
CA GLU A 44 21.93 -14.68 13.99
C GLU A 44 21.34 -13.50 13.21
N GLN A 45 21.69 -13.39 11.92
CA GLN A 45 20.93 -12.53 11.03
C GLN A 45 19.52 -13.06 11.05
N ARG A 46 18.59 -12.26 11.59
CA ARG A 46 17.16 -12.50 11.43
C ARG A 46 16.90 -12.58 9.94
N LYS A 47 16.79 -13.80 9.42
CA LYS A 47 16.33 -14.01 8.05
C LYS A 47 14.98 -13.30 7.98
N PRO A 48 14.79 -12.34 7.07
CA PRO A 48 13.50 -11.70 6.93
C PRO A 48 12.49 -12.81 6.71
N THR A 49 11.58 -12.99 7.66
CA THR A 49 10.48 -13.92 7.57
C THR A 49 9.74 -13.55 6.30
N ARG A 50 9.94 -14.37 5.25
CA ARG A 50 9.18 -14.24 4.01
C ARG A 50 7.77 -14.62 4.39
N GLU A 51 6.96 -13.61 4.71
CA GLU A 51 5.54 -13.81 4.98
C GLU A 51 4.97 -14.62 3.82
N VAL A 52 4.39 -15.77 4.18
CA VAL A 52 3.76 -16.69 3.24
C VAL A 52 2.70 -15.89 2.52
N ALA A 53 2.91 -15.68 1.22
CA ALA A 53 2.02 -14.95 0.36
C ALA A 53 0.61 -15.52 0.53
N ALA A 54 -0.27 -14.72 1.16
CA ALA A 54 -1.70 -14.99 1.16
C ALA A 54 -2.14 -15.28 -0.29
N PRO A 55 -3.13 -16.17 -0.51
CA PRO A 55 -3.63 -16.48 -1.84
C PRO A 55 -3.79 -15.19 -2.62
N GLN A 56 -3.07 -15.10 -3.75
CA GLN A 56 -3.02 -13.89 -4.56
C GLN A 56 -4.41 -13.70 -5.15
N GLU A 57 -5.29 -13.00 -4.42
CA GLU A 57 -6.51 -12.45 -4.98
C GLU A 57 -6.08 -11.68 -6.22
N GLU A 58 -6.71 -12.03 -7.34
CA GLU A 58 -6.30 -11.71 -8.69
C GLU A 58 -5.87 -10.25 -8.80
N LEU A 59 -4.58 -10.04 -9.06
CA LEU A 59 -4.03 -8.70 -9.24
C LEU A 59 -4.74 -8.10 -10.44
N ILE A 60 -5.54 -7.05 -10.18
CA ILE A 60 -6.26 -6.32 -11.22
C ILE A 60 -5.33 -5.95 -12.38
N ASN A 61 -5.82 -6.08 -13.61
CA ASN A 61 -5.03 -5.73 -14.78
C ASN A 61 -4.77 -4.21 -14.80
N THR A 62 -3.49 -3.83 -14.81
CA THR A 62 -3.02 -2.43 -14.80
C THR A 62 -2.58 -1.92 -16.16
N ASP A 63 -2.86 -2.66 -17.25
CA ASP A 63 -2.54 -2.19 -18.59
C ASP A 63 -3.40 -0.96 -18.94
N PRO A 64 -2.80 0.20 -19.24
CA PRO A 64 -3.55 1.41 -19.58
C PRO A 64 -4.47 1.23 -20.78
N GLU A 65 -4.10 0.43 -21.79
CA GLU A 65 -4.96 0.22 -22.96
C GLU A 65 -6.24 -0.54 -22.58
N PHE A 66 -6.14 -1.51 -21.67
CA PHE A 66 -7.26 -2.30 -21.20
C PHE A 66 -8.23 -1.47 -20.34
N VAL A 67 -7.71 -0.59 -19.50
CA VAL A 67 -8.55 0.25 -18.62
C VAL A 67 -9.25 1.36 -19.42
N LEU A 68 -8.65 1.82 -20.52
CA LEU A 68 -9.24 2.82 -21.40
C LEU A 68 -10.30 2.23 -22.35
N SER A 69 -10.25 0.93 -22.64
CA SER A 69 -11.30 0.26 -23.42
C SER A 69 -12.56 -0.03 -22.60
N MET A 70 -12.45 0.00 -21.26
CA MET A 70 -13.59 -0.11 -20.36
C MET A 70 -14.49 1.13 -20.39
N GLU A 71 -15.78 0.92 -20.10
CA GLU A 71 -16.76 1.98 -19.94
C GLU A 71 -16.48 2.81 -18.68
N ASP A 72 -16.88 4.09 -18.71
CA ASP A 72 -16.54 5.05 -17.66
C ASP A 72 -17.08 4.65 -16.27
N GLU A 73 -18.24 3.99 -16.19
CA GLU A 73 -18.80 3.45 -14.94
C GLU A 73 -17.94 2.30 -14.40
N THR A 74 -17.62 1.32 -15.25
CA THR A 74 -16.76 0.19 -14.86
C THR A 74 -15.35 0.63 -14.46
N ARG A 75 -14.87 1.75 -15.02
CA ARG A 75 -13.57 2.34 -14.68
C ARG A 75 -13.54 2.93 -13.27
N VAL A 76 -14.68 3.44 -12.78
CA VAL A 76 -14.83 3.93 -11.39
C VAL A 76 -14.68 2.76 -10.42
N ASP A 77 -15.40 1.66 -10.66
CA ASP A 77 -15.33 0.46 -9.84
C ASP A 77 -13.93 -0.15 -9.87
N TRP A 78 -13.33 -0.24 -11.06
CA TRP A 78 -11.95 -0.67 -11.22
C TRP A 78 -10.99 0.18 -10.39
N PHE A 79 -11.13 1.51 -10.42
CA PHE A 79 -10.25 2.41 -9.68
C PHE A 79 -10.42 2.25 -8.17
N GLN A 80 -11.65 2.03 -7.69
CA GLN A 80 -11.92 1.76 -6.29
C GLN A 80 -11.28 0.45 -5.81
N MET A 81 -11.42 -0.63 -6.58
CA MET A 81 -10.72 -1.89 -6.32
C MET A 81 -9.20 -1.71 -6.33
N ALA A 82 -8.69 -0.89 -7.25
CA ALA A 82 -7.27 -0.61 -7.37
C ALA A 82 -6.70 0.14 -6.17
N LEU A 83 -7.47 1.09 -5.61
CA LEU A 83 -7.12 1.78 -4.37
C LEU A 83 -7.12 0.83 -3.18
N MET A 84 -8.06 -0.11 -3.09
CA MET A 84 -8.07 -1.13 -2.05
C MET A 84 -6.81 -2.03 -2.13
N GLN A 85 -6.41 -2.45 -3.33
CA GLN A 85 -5.19 -3.24 -3.53
C GLN A 85 -3.91 -2.44 -3.25
N ALA A 86 -3.91 -1.14 -3.53
CA ALA A 86 -2.81 -0.25 -3.20
C ALA A 86 -2.68 -0.04 -1.68
N ALA A 87 -3.80 0.13 -0.97
CA ALA A 87 -3.83 0.22 0.48
C ALA A 87 -3.36 -1.09 1.14
N ALA A 88 -3.67 -2.24 0.54
CA ALA A 88 -3.16 -3.55 0.95
C ALA A 88 -1.66 -3.77 0.62
N GLY A 89 -1.01 -2.85 -0.09
CA GLY A 89 0.40 -2.98 -0.49
C GLY A 89 0.66 -4.02 -1.58
N ARG A 90 -0.39 -4.57 -2.20
CA ARG A 90 -0.29 -5.57 -3.29
C ARG A 90 -0.04 -4.91 -4.64
N LEU A 91 -0.50 -3.66 -4.80
CA LEU A 91 -0.36 -2.89 -6.03
C LEU A 91 0.51 -1.65 -5.81
N LYS A 92 1.46 -1.41 -6.74
CA LYS A 92 2.34 -0.23 -6.67
C LYS A 92 1.60 1.01 -7.17
N ALA A 93 1.70 2.12 -6.42
CA ALA A 93 1.16 3.42 -6.84
C ALA A 93 1.70 3.90 -8.20
N LEU A 94 2.90 3.47 -8.59
CA LEU A 94 3.49 3.76 -9.91
C LEU A 94 2.66 3.16 -11.06
N ALA A 95 2.11 1.95 -10.88
CA ALA A 95 1.28 1.33 -11.91
C ALA A 95 -0.02 2.12 -12.11
N LEU A 96 -0.65 2.57 -11.03
CA LEU A 96 -1.83 3.45 -11.09
C LEU A 96 -1.51 4.77 -11.77
N TYR A 97 -0.36 5.36 -11.45
CA TYR A 97 0.07 6.62 -12.04
C TYR A 97 0.12 6.54 -13.58
N ASN A 98 0.66 5.47 -14.15
CA ASN A 98 0.77 5.31 -15.60
C ASN A 98 -0.60 5.26 -16.30
N VAL A 99 -1.63 4.73 -15.64
CA VAL A 99 -3.00 4.67 -16.15
C VAL A 99 -3.67 6.06 -16.06
N ILE A 100 -3.52 6.74 -14.91
CA ILE A 100 -4.16 8.05 -14.64
C ILE A 100 -3.47 9.18 -15.41
N GLU A 101 -2.19 9.06 -15.76
CA GLU A 101 -1.45 10.06 -16.55
C GLU A 101 -2.10 10.30 -17.92
N ARG A 102 -2.89 9.35 -18.42
CA ARG A 102 -3.62 9.48 -19.69
C ARG A 102 -4.82 10.43 -19.54
N PRO A 103 -4.97 11.45 -20.40
CA PRO A 103 -6.06 12.43 -20.28
C PRO A 103 -7.45 11.81 -20.45
N HIS A 104 -7.56 10.72 -21.21
CA HIS A 104 -8.81 10.00 -21.43
C HIS A 104 -9.28 9.18 -20.23
N PHE A 105 -8.45 8.97 -19.21
CA PHE A 105 -8.83 8.17 -18.05
C PHE A 105 -9.88 8.89 -17.19
N ALA A 106 -9.65 10.18 -16.92
CA ALA A 106 -10.48 10.99 -16.04
C ALA A 106 -11.45 11.85 -16.85
N THR A 107 -12.34 11.21 -17.62
CA THR A 107 -13.43 11.86 -18.36
C THR A 107 -14.50 12.37 -17.40
N THR A 108 -14.94 11.53 -16.46
CA THR A 108 -16.05 11.86 -15.56
C THR A 108 -15.60 12.66 -14.32
N LYS A 109 -16.50 13.51 -13.82
CA LYS A 109 -16.24 14.35 -12.63
C LYS A 109 -16.03 13.51 -11.36
N ALA A 110 -16.73 12.38 -11.25
CA ALA A 110 -16.60 11.45 -10.12
C ALA A 110 -15.18 10.87 -10.05
N LEU A 111 -14.66 10.39 -11.18
CA LEU A 111 -13.33 9.79 -11.27
C LEU A 111 -12.24 10.83 -10.97
N LYS A 112 -12.39 12.06 -11.48
CA LYS A 112 -11.51 13.19 -11.12
C LYS A 112 -11.50 13.45 -9.61
N ALA A 113 -12.67 13.51 -8.97
CA ALA A 113 -12.78 13.77 -7.54
C ALA A 113 -12.10 12.67 -6.71
N MET A 114 -12.26 11.40 -7.10
CA MET A 114 -11.58 10.27 -6.44
C MET A 114 -10.06 10.34 -6.57
N VAL A 115 -9.55 10.68 -7.76
CA VAL A 115 -8.09 10.84 -7.97
C VAL A 115 -7.55 11.98 -7.11
N LEU A 116 -8.27 13.12 -7.05
CA LEU A 116 -7.87 14.26 -6.23
C LEU A 116 -7.86 13.93 -4.72
N ALA A 117 -8.87 13.20 -4.23
CA ALA A 117 -8.92 12.77 -2.83
C ALA A 117 -7.73 11.86 -2.45
N ASN A 118 -7.26 11.06 -3.41
CA ASN A 118 -6.17 10.10 -3.22
C ASN A 118 -4.81 10.58 -3.72
N LEU A 119 -4.62 11.90 -3.94
CA LEU A 119 -3.34 12.48 -4.39
C LEU A 119 -2.16 12.16 -3.46
N HIS A 120 -2.44 11.97 -2.17
CA HIS A 120 -1.45 11.68 -1.14
C HIS A 120 -0.72 10.34 -1.34
N LEU A 121 -1.27 9.41 -2.12
CA LEU A 121 -0.62 8.13 -2.48
C LEU A 121 0.53 8.30 -3.48
N PHE A 122 0.58 9.44 -4.17
CA PHE A 122 1.55 9.70 -5.22
C PHE A 122 2.68 10.62 -4.74
N SER A 123 3.84 10.52 -5.39
CA SER A 123 4.95 11.43 -5.16
C SER A 123 4.58 12.87 -5.52
N GLY A 124 5.13 13.87 -4.84
CA GLY A 124 4.85 15.28 -5.15
C GLY A 124 5.11 15.70 -6.60
N LYS A 125 6.05 15.04 -7.30
CA LYS A 125 6.27 15.24 -8.75
C LYS A 125 5.09 14.71 -9.59
N GLN A 126 4.56 13.55 -9.21
CA GLN A 126 3.41 12.93 -9.85
C GLN A 126 2.14 13.74 -9.56
N GLN A 127 1.93 14.19 -8.33
CA GLN A 127 0.79 15.02 -7.94
C GLN A 127 0.65 16.26 -8.84
N LYS A 128 1.74 17.01 -9.06
CA LYS A 128 1.76 18.19 -9.94
C LYS A 128 1.41 17.88 -11.38
N LYS A 129 1.87 16.73 -11.90
CA LYS A 129 1.52 16.29 -13.26
C LYS A 129 0.05 15.88 -13.35
N LEU A 130 -0.43 15.11 -12.39
CA LEU A 130 -1.83 14.69 -12.34
C LEU A 130 -2.77 15.89 -12.24
N THR A 131 -2.48 16.86 -11.36
CA THR A 131 -3.31 18.07 -11.27
C THR A 131 -3.33 18.87 -12.58
N ALA A 132 -2.21 18.95 -13.29
CA ALA A 132 -2.15 19.59 -14.61
C ALA A 132 -2.99 18.85 -15.66
N VAL A 133 -2.90 17.52 -15.72
CA VAL A 133 -3.68 16.68 -16.66
C VAL A 133 -5.18 16.72 -16.35
N LEU A 134 -5.56 16.68 -15.07
CA LEU A 134 -6.97 16.73 -14.66
C LEU A 134 -7.60 18.10 -14.98
N SER A 135 -6.81 19.17 -14.86
CA SER A 135 -7.24 20.55 -15.16
C SER A 135 -7.35 20.83 -16.65
N SER A 136 -6.47 20.26 -17.49
CA SER A 136 -6.60 20.40 -18.94
C SER A 136 -7.84 19.69 -19.47
N ASN A 137 -8.21 18.56 -18.87
CA ASN A 137 -9.36 17.77 -19.28
C ASN A 137 -10.73 18.36 -18.85
N SER A 138 -10.77 19.44 -18.06
CA SER A 138 -12.05 20.10 -17.69
C SER A 138 -12.55 21.12 -18.72
N GLY A 139 -11.80 21.39 -19.79
CA GLY A 139 -12.16 22.41 -20.78
C GLY A 139 -13.20 21.99 -21.84
N GLY A 140 -13.63 20.73 -21.89
CA GLY A 140 -14.39 20.19 -23.04
C GLY A 140 -15.85 19.74 -22.81
N ALA A 141 -16.38 19.77 -21.58
CA ALA A 141 -17.70 19.21 -21.27
C ALA A 141 -18.68 20.28 -20.76
N ALA A 142 -19.03 21.20 -21.65
CA ALA A 142 -20.16 22.11 -21.51
C ALA A 142 -20.94 22.13 -22.83
N ALA A 143 -21.49 20.98 -23.22
CA ALA A 143 -22.53 20.90 -24.23
C ALA A 143 -23.35 19.61 -24.01
N ASP A 144 -24.64 19.82 -23.77
CA ASP A 144 -25.78 18.94 -24.02
C ASP A 144 -25.83 17.51 -23.44
N GLY A 145 -26.85 17.26 -22.62
CA GLY A 145 -27.21 15.92 -22.16
C GLY A 145 -28.17 15.90 -20.97
N ALA A 146 -29.22 16.72 -21.01
CA ALA A 146 -30.39 16.51 -20.18
C ALA A 146 -31.22 15.33 -20.72
N SER A 147 -31.92 14.61 -19.82
CA SER A 147 -32.85 13.47 -20.03
C SER A 147 -32.17 12.12 -20.30
N GLY A 148 -32.49 10.99 -19.66
CA GLY A 148 -33.54 10.62 -18.71
C GLY A 148 -33.63 9.08 -18.75
N GLY A 149 -33.84 8.40 -17.60
CA GLY A 149 -34.04 6.96 -17.62
C GLY A 149 -33.74 6.22 -16.32
N LEU A 150 -34.42 6.60 -15.24
CA LEU A 150 -34.66 5.70 -14.11
C LEU A 150 -35.69 4.65 -14.55
N ALA A 151 -35.29 3.39 -14.67
CA ALA A 151 -36.15 2.21 -14.67
C ALA A 151 -35.32 1.08 -14.02
N GLU A 152 -35.44 0.89 -12.70
CA GLU A 152 -36.42 -0.03 -12.11
C GLU A 152 -36.14 -1.48 -12.53
N GLN A 153 -35.27 -2.14 -11.77
CA GLN A 153 -35.22 -3.61 -11.69
C GLN A 153 -35.70 -4.01 -10.31
N GLU A 154 -37.02 -4.07 -10.17
CA GLU A 154 -37.69 -4.86 -9.15
C GLU A 154 -38.21 -6.17 -9.78
N ALA A 155 -38.12 -7.24 -8.99
CA ALA A 155 -38.87 -8.49 -9.06
C ALA A 155 -38.54 -9.53 -10.17
N ALA A 156 -37.81 -10.58 -9.78
CA ALA A 156 -38.11 -11.96 -10.20
C ALA A 156 -37.57 -13.01 -9.21
N THR A 157 -38.04 -12.98 -7.95
CA THR A 157 -38.04 -14.16 -7.07
C THR A 157 -39.38 -14.89 -7.25
N CYS A 158 -39.40 -15.88 -8.14
CA CYS A 158 -40.45 -16.90 -8.25
C CYS A 158 -39.69 -18.23 -8.20
N GLY A 159 -39.94 -19.21 -7.34
CA GLY A 159 -41.08 -19.51 -6.50
C GLY A 159 -40.96 -21.00 -6.21
N GLU A 160 -40.35 -21.34 -5.09
CA GLU A 160 -40.15 -22.72 -4.63
C GLU A 160 -41.51 -23.28 -4.17
N ARG A 161 -42.17 -24.07 -5.03
CA ARG A 161 -43.36 -24.85 -4.67
C ARG A 161 -42.99 -26.33 -4.63
N GLY A 162 -42.60 -26.77 -3.43
CA GLY A 162 -42.76 -28.15 -3.01
C GLY A 162 -44.20 -28.41 -2.56
N ARG A 163 -44.71 -29.60 -2.90
CA ARG A 163 -45.73 -30.44 -2.22
C ARG A 163 -46.70 -31.07 -3.23
N SER A 164 -46.45 -32.32 -3.61
CA SER A 164 -47.26 -33.49 -3.25
C SER A 164 -46.55 -34.75 -3.70
#